data_AF-A0A4P5VSY2-F1
#
_entry.id   AF-A0A4P5VSY2-F1
#
_cell.length_a   1.000
_cell.length_b   1.000
_cell.length_c   1.000
_cell.angle_alpha   90.00
_cell.angle_beta   90.00
_cell.angle_gamma   90.00
#
_symmetry.space_group_name_H-M   'P 1'
#
loop_
_entity.id
_entity.type
_entity.pdbx_description
1 polymer ?
#
loop_
_entity_poly.entity_id
_entity_poly.type
_entity_poly.pdbx_seq_one_letter_code
_entity_poly.pdbx_strand_id
1 'polypeptide(L)'
;MPDPAVVAYDPDLVSTLDEQHHHIRQVVYALQATDDVRLAAVLLRQLESLLRPHFVEEQRPGGMLDSMAATAVAQDRVVASIVREHREITLATEAALADTQSCLDGPVADTLRRARAVCDAVLEHQRREGDAFLDAIYAEPGGP
;
A
#
# COMPACT_ATOMS: atom_id res chain seq x y z
N MET A 1 -27.80 15.19 -42.69
CA MET A 1 -27.77 14.26 -41.54
C MET A 1 -26.33 14.15 -41.12
N PRO A 2 -25.97 14.39 -39.84
CA PRO A 2 -24.58 14.28 -39.43
C PRO A 2 -24.18 12.80 -39.41
N ASP A 3 -22.96 12.57 -39.88
CA ASP A 3 -22.23 11.30 -39.90
C ASP A 3 -22.10 10.77 -38.47
N PRO A 4 -22.50 9.52 -38.15
CA PRO A 4 -22.18 8.94 -36.86
C PRO A 4 -20.67 8.76 -36.84
N ALA A 5 -19.97 9.66 -36.15
CA ALA A 5 -18.55 9.54 -35.88
C ALA A 5 -18.29 8.13 -35.35
N VAL A 6 -17.79 7.27 -36.23
CA VAL A 6 -17.19 6.00 -35.86
C VAL A 6 -16.03 6.41 -34.97
N VAL A 7 -16.19 6.25 -33.66
CA VAL A 7 -15.09 6.35 -32.72
C VAL A 7 -14.05 5.36 -33.22
N ALA A 8 -12.99 5.90 -33.84
CA ALA A 8 -11.97 5.09 -34.47
C ALA A 8 -11.37 4.20 -33.39
N TYR A 9 -11.40 2.88 -33.63
CA TYR A 9 -10.70 1.92 -32.80
C TYR A 9 -9.21 2.26 -32.82
N ASP A 10 -8.69 2.71 -31.67
CA ASP A 10 -7.26 2.98 -31.47
C ASP A 10 -6.62 1.77 -30.76
N PRO A 11 -5.89 0.91 -31.48
CA PRO A 11 -5.26 -0.28 -30.91
C PRO A 11 -4.16 0.05 -29.89
N ASP A 12 -3.51 1.21 -30.00
CA ASP A 12 -2.43 1.62 -29.09
C ASP A 12 -3.01 2.04 -27.73
N LEU A 13 -4.20 2.65 -27.73
CA LEU A 13 -4.95 2.98 -26.51
C LEU A 13 -5.39 1.72 -25.75
N VAL A 14 -5.88 0.70 -26.47
CA VAL A 14 -6.30 -0.57 -25.87
C VAL A 14 -5.11 -1.34 -25.28
N SER A 15 -3.98 -1.39 -26.00
CA SER A 15 -2.75 -2.03 -25.50
C SER A 15 -2.23 -1.35 -24.23
N THR A 16 -2.28 0.00 -24.18
CA THR A 16 -1.85 0.77 -23.02
C THR A 16 -2.75 0.53 -21.79
N LEU A 17 -4.06 0.40 -22.01
CA LEU A 17 -5.02 0.11 -20.94
C LEU A 17 -4.83 -1.30 -20.37
N ASP A 18 -4.64 -2.29 -21.23
CA ASP A 18 -4.40 -3.67 -20.83
C ASP A 18 -3.11 -3.81 -20.01
N GLU A 19 -2.06 -3.07 -20.38
CA GLU A 19 -0.82 -2.98 -19.62
C GLU A 19 -1.04 -2.34 -18.24
N GLN A 20 -1.78 -1.24 -18.16
CA GLN A 20 -2.13 -0.60 -16.88
C GLN A 20 -2.92 -1.54 -15.98
N HIS A 21 -3.96 -2.21 -16.51
CA HIS A 21 -4.75 -3.19 -15.77
C HIS A 21 -3.90 -4.40 -15.35
N HIS A 22 -2.97 -4.84 -16.19
CA HIS A 22 -2.03 -5.91 -15.84
C HIS A 22 -1.15 -5.51 -14.64
N HIS A 23 -0.60 -4.30 -14.65
CA HIS A 23 0.21 -3.79 -13.53
C HIS A 23 -0.62 -3.66 -12.26
N ILE A 24 -1.84 -3.10 -12.34
CA ILE A 24 -2.76 -3.01 -11.20
C ILE A 24 -3.02 -4.41 -10.61
N ARG A 25 -3.31 -5.41 -11.45
CA ARG A 25 -3.52 -6.80 -11.00
C ARG A 25 -2.30 -7.38 -10.29
N GLN A 26 -1.09 -7.14 -10.79
CA GLN A 26 0.13 -7.61 -10.12
C GLN A 26 0.26 -7.05 -8.69
N VAL A 27 -0.01 -5.76 -8.51
CA VAL A 27 0.03 -5.12 -7.18
C VAL A 27 -1.06 -5.68 -6.27
N VAL A 28 -2.28 -5.88 -6.79
CA VAL A 28 -3.38 -6.50 -6.05
C VAL A 28 -3.04 -7.92 -5.61
N TYR A 29 -2.48 -8.75 -6.48
CA TYR A 29 -2.07 -10.11 -6.11
C TYR A 29 -0.96 -10.12 -5.07
N ALA A 30 0.01 -9.21 -5.17
CA ALA A 30 1.04 -9.05 -4.15
C ALA A 30 0.44 -8.63 -2.80
N LEU A 31 -0.55 -7.73 -2.81
CA LEU A 31 -1.25 -7.28 -1.61
C LEU A 31 -2.06 -8.42 -0.95
N GLN A 32 -2.71 -9.27 -1.76
CA GLN A 32 -3.46 -10.43 -1.27
C GLN A 32 -2.56 -11.53 -0.68
N ALA A 33 -1.30 -11.60 -1.10
CA ALA A 33 -0.36 -12.63 -0.68
C ALA A 33 0.53 -12.22 0.51
N THR A 34 0.46 -10.97 0.98
CA THR A 34 1.35 -10.48 2.05
C THR A 34 0.66 -10.48 3.42
N ASP A 35 1.35 -11.02 4.42
CA ASP A 35 1.02 -10.86 5.85
C ASP A 35 1.89 -9.80 6.54
N ASP A 36 2.86 -9.22 5.82
CA ASP A 36 3.72 -8.16 6.34
C ASP A 36 3.06 -6.79 6.16
N VAL A 37 2.68 -6.16 7.28
CA VAL A 37 2.05 -4.83 7.31
C VAL A 37 2.93 -3.72 6.73
N ARG A 38 4.26 -3.82 6.80
CA ARG A 38 5.18 -2.84 6.18
C ARG A 38 5.13 -2.96 4.66
N LEU A 39 5.17 -4.19 4.15
CA LEU A 39 5.06 -4.45 2.72
C LEU A 39 3.67 -4.07 2.21
N ALA A 40 2.60 -4.39 2.95
CA ALA A 40 1.24 -3.98 2.62
C ALA A 40 1.12 -2.46 2.49
N ALA A 41 1.70 -1.68 3.40
CA ALA A 41 1.70 -0.21 3.32
C ALA A 41 2.43 0.32 2.08
N VAL A 42 3.50 -0.35 1.62
CA VAL A 42 4.20 0.00 0.38
C VAL A 42 3.33 -0.31 -0.84
N LEU A 43 2.74 -1.51 -0.88
CA LEU A 43 1.88 -1.95 -1.99
C LEU A 43 0.60 -1.13 -2.10
N LEU A 44 -0.01 -0.72 -0.98
CA LEU A 44 -1.18 0.17 -0.97
C LEU A 44 -0.86 1.56 -1.54
N ARG A 45 0.31 2.13 -1.21
CA ARG A 45 0.76 3.40 -1.83
C ARG A 45 0.98 3.24 -3.33
N GLN A 46 1.58 2.12 -3.73
CA GLN A 46 1.76 1.84 -5.15
C GLN A 46 0.41 1.69 -5.86
N LEU A 47 -0.54 0.97 -5.27
CA LEU A 47 -1.89 0.80 -5.81
C LEU A 47 -2.60 2.15 -5.93
N GLU A 48 -2.53 3.00 -4.91
CA GLU A 48 -3.10 4.36 -4.95
C GLU A 48 -2.48 5.21 -6.08
N SER A 49 -1.16 5.14 -6.26
CA SER A 49 -0.46 5.86 -7.33
C SER A 49 -0.79 5.36 -8.74
N LEU A 50 -1.26 4.12 -8.88
CA LEU A 50 -1.70 3.54 -10.15
C LEU A 50 -3.17 3.86 -10.43
N LEU A 51 -4.05 3.63 -9.44
CA LEU A 51 -5.50 3.76 -9.60
C LEU A 51 -5.93 5.20 -9.84
N ARG A 52 -5.38 6.17 -9.12
CA ARG A 52 -5.80 7.58 -9.24
C ARG A 52 -5.63 8.14 -10.65
N PRO A 53 -4.43 8.10 -11.29
CA PRO A 53 -4.27 8.59 -12.66
C PRO A 53 -5.05 7.74 -13.66
N HIS A 54 -5.10 6.41 -13.48
CA HIS A 54 -5.84 5.51 -14.36
C HIS A 54 -7.34 5.85 -14.41
N PHE A 55 -7.99 5.99 -13.25
CA PHE A 55 -9.40 6.36 -13.18
C PHE A 55 -9.68 7.77 -13.71
N VAL A 56 -8.76 8.72 -13.54
CA VAL A 56 -8.88 10.07 -14.12
C VAL A 56 -8.85 10.01 -15.65
N GLU A 57 -7.96 9.19 -16.22
CA GLU A 57 -7.83 9.01 -17.66
C GLU A 57 -9.04 8.30 -18.27
N GLU A 58 -9.60 7.30 -17.60
CA GLU A 58 -10.82 6.63 -18.08
C GLU A 58 -12.06 7.55 -18.06
N GLN A 59 -12.12 8.49 -17.11
CA GLN A 59 -13.27 9.37 -16.86
C GLN A 59 -13.19 10.75 -17.51
N ARG A 60 -12.03 11.16 -18.07
CA ARG A 60 -11.91 12.47 -18.71
C ARG A 60 -12.81 12.56 -19.96
N PRO A 61 -13.17 13.77 -20.42
CA PRO A 61 -13.80 13.94 -21.73
C PRO A 61 -12.98 13.31 -22.85
N GLY A 62 -13.62 12.54 -23.73
CA GLY A 62 -12.95 11.73 -24.75
C GLY A 62 -12.10 10.58 -24.21
N GLY A 63 -12.29 10.21 -22.94
CA GLY A 63 -11.68 9.03 -22.32
C GLY A 63 -12.43 7.74 -22.66
N MET A 64 -12.01 6.64 -22.04
CA MET A 64 -12.59 5.32 -22.29
C MET A 64 -14.11 5.29 -22.00
N LEU A 65 -14.52 5.79 -20.84
CA LEU A 65 -15.92 5.70 -20.42
C LEU A 65 -16.86 6.60 -21.24
N ASP A 66 -16.35 7.73 -21.71
CA ASP A 66 -17.06 8.62 -22.64
C ASP A 66 -17.25 7.93 -24.01
N SER A 67 -16.19 7.27 -24.50
CA SER A 67 -16.24 6.46 -25.73
C SER A 67 -17.21 5.29 -25.62
N MET A 68 -17.27 4.64 -24.46
CA MET A 68 -18.23 3.56 -24.19
C MET A 68 -19.67 4.07 -24.19
N ALA A 69 -19.95 5.20 -23.52
CA ALA A 69 -21.29 5.79 -23.47
C ALA A 69 -21.80 6.19 -24.88
N ALA A 70 -20.90 6.68 -25.74
CA ALA A 70 -21.24 7.08 -27.11
C ALA A 70 -21.72 5.93 -28.00
N THR A 71 -21.44 4.66 -27.66
CA THR A 71 -21.76 3.51 -28.52
C THR A 71 -23.18 2.95 -28.34
N ALA A 72 -23.83 3.12 -27.17
CA ALA A 72 -25.23 2.73 -26.95
C ALA A 72 -25.81 3.25 -25.64
N VAL A 73 -27.08 3.68 -25.63
CA VAL A 73 -27.83 4.20 -24.47
C VAL A 73 -27.90 3.21 -23.28
N ALA A 74 -27.84 1.90 -23.54
CA ALA A 74 -27.80 0.89 -22.48
C ALA A 74 -26.51 0.95 -21.64
N GLN A 75 -25.45 1.59 -22.16
CA GLN A 75 -24.15 1.73 -21.50
C GLN A 75 -24.12 2.86 -20.44
N ASP A 76 -25.08 3.80 -20.45
CA ASP A 76 -25.08 4.93 -19.50
C ASP A 76 -25.18 4.46 -18.04
N ARG A 77 -26.01 3.44 -17.78
CA ARG A 77 -26.14 2.85 -16.43
C ARG A 77 -24.89 2.08 -16.01
N VAL A 78 -24.23 1.45 -16.97
CA VAL A 78 -22.99 0.69 -16.73
C VAL A 78 -21.85 1.65 -16.42
N VAL A 79 -21.66 2.69 -17.23
CA VAL A 79 -20.67 3.75 -17.02
C VAL A 79 -20.88 4.44 -15.67
N ALA A 80 -22.13 4.79 -15.32
CA ALA A 80 -22.43 5.36 -14.02
C ALA A 80 -22.09 4.42 -12.84
N SER A 81 -22.25 3.10 -13.02
CA SER A 81 -21.81 2.12 -12.00
C SER A 81 -20.30 2.08 -11.87
N ILE A 82 -19.58 2.02 -12.99
CA ILE A 82 -18.11 1.98 -13.02
C ILE A 82 -17.51 3.23 -12.35
N VAL A 83 -18.03 4.42 -12.65
CA VAL A 83 -17.59 5.67 -12.01
C VAL A 83 -17.78 5.63 -10.49
N ARG A 84 -18.90 5.07 -10.02
CA ARG A 84 -19.14 4.88 -8.58
C ARG A 84 -18.16 3.87 -7.99
N GLU A 85 -17.94 2.76 -8.66
CA GLU A 85 -16.98 1.72 -8.24
C GLU A 85 -15.55 2.30 -8.12
N HIS A 86 -15.12 3.11 -9.08
CA HIS A 86 -13.83 3.80 -9.02
C HIS A 86 -13.69 4.64 -7.75
N ARG A 87 -14.73 5.43 -7.42
CA ARG A 87 -14.75 6.24 -6.21
C ARG A 87 -14.68 5.39 -4.95
N GLU A 88 -15.46 4.31 -4.89
CA GLU A 88 -15.48 3.38 -3.75
C GLU A 88 -14.12 2.71 -3.55
N ILE A 89 -13.49 2.26 -4.63
CA ILE A 89 -12.16 1.64 -4.60
C ILE A 89 -11.10 2.65 -4.15
N THR A 90 -11.12 3.89 -4.64
CA THR A 90 -10.19 4.93 -4.20
C THR A 90 -10.32 5.20 -2.71
N LEU A 91 -11.54 5.41 -2.21
CA LEU A 91 -11.79 5.66 -0.79
C LEU A 91 -11.36 4.47 0.08
N ALA A 92 -11.64 3.24 -0.35
CA ALA A 92 -11.21 2.04 0.37
C ALA A 92 -9.68 1.90 0.41
N THR A 93 -8.99 2.23 -0.69
CA THR A 93 -7.52 2.20 -0.76
C THR A 93 -6.90 3.26 0.16
N GLU A 94 -7.42 4.48 0.15
CA GLU A 94 -6.98 5.56 1.04
C GLU A 94 -7.20 5.21 2.53
N ALA A 95 -8.36 4.65 2.86
CA ALA A 95 -8.66 4.20 4.23
C ALA A 95 -7.71 3.08 4.67
N ALA A 96 -7.51 2.05 3.85
CA ALA A 96 -6.57 0.97 4.15
C ALA A 96 -5.12 1.47 4.32
N LEU A 97 -4.70 2.46 3.53
CA LEU A 97 -3.40 3.09 3.66
C LEU A 97 -3.27 3.85 5.00
N ALA A 98 -4.29 4.61 5.39
CA ALA A 98 -4.31 5.32 6.66
C ALA A 98 -4.26 4.34 7.86
N ASP A 99 -5.04 3.26 7.79
CA ASP A 99 -5.07 2.23 8.83
C ASP A 99 -3.71 1.53 8.98
N THR A 100 -3.08 1.14 7.86
CA THR A 100 -1.75 0.51 7.89
C THR A 100 -0.68 1.44 8.44
N GLN A 101 -0.72 2.73 8.11
CA GLN A 101 0.18 3.74 8.70
C GLN A 101 -0.05 3.88 10.20
N SER A 102 -1.31 3.95 10.64
CA SER A 102 -1.65 4.01 12.07
C SER A 102 -1.12 2.79 12.84
N CYS A 103 -1.24 1.58 12.27
CA CYS A 103 -0.68 0.37 12.86
C CYS A 103 0.85 0.43 12.98
N LEU A 104 1.54 0.90 11.94
CA LEU A 104 3.00 1.00 11.90
C LEU A 104 3.54 2.01 12.91
N ASP A 105 2.92 3.19 12.97
CA ASP A 105 3.37 4.30 13.81
C ASP A 105 2.90 4.18 15.28
N GLY A 106 1.84 3.39 15.52
CA GLY A 106 1.33 3.10 16.85
C GLY A 106 1.79 1.74 17.38
N PRO A 107 0.93 0.71 17.39
CA PRO A 107 1.17 -0.54 18.12
C PRO A 107 2.44 -1.30 17.70
N VAL A 108 2.81 -1.24 16.41
CA VAL A 108 4.06 -1.86 15.93
C VAL A 108 5.27 -1.10 16.46
N ALA A 109 5.30 0.22 16.31
CA ALA A 109 6.38 1.05 16.85
C ALA A 109 6.53 0.88 18.37
N ASP A 110 5.42 0.84 19.11
CA ASP A 110 5.39 0.62 20.56
C ASP A 110 6.04 -0.70 20.96
N THR A 111 5.68 -1.77 20.24
CA THR A 111 6.24 -3.11 20.48
C THR A 111 7.74 -3.14 20.22
N LEU A 112 8.20 -2.49 19.15
CA LEU A 112 9.62 -2.38 18.85
C LEU A 112 10.38 -1.55 19.89
N ARG A 113 9.78 -0.48 20.42
CA ARG A 113 10.39 0.30 21.53
C ARG A 113 10.52 -0.54 22.80
N ARG A 114 9.48 -1.30 23.17
CA ARG A 114 9.53 -2.21 24.33
C ARG A 114 10.59 -3.30 24.15
N ALA A 115 10.68 -3.91 22.97
CA ALA A 115 11.68 -4.93 22.67
C ALA A 115 13.11 -4.37 22.83
N ARG A 116 13.38 -3.16 22.33
CA ARG A 116 14.67 -2.48 22.50
C ARG A 116 15.00 -2.24 23.97
N ALA A 117 14.04 -1.74 24.75
CA ALA A 117 14.23 -1.53 26.18
C ALA A 117 14.59 -2.82 26.93
N VAL A 118 14.00 -3.96 26.55
CA VAL A 118 14.36 -5.28 27.09
C VAL A 118 15.80 -5.65 26.71
N CYS A 119 16.19 -5.48 25.45
CA CYS A 119 17.57 -5.72 25.02
C CYS A 119 18.58 -4.88 25.80
N ASP A 120 18.30 -3.58 25.95
CA ASP A 120 19.18 -2.66 26.69
C ASP A 120 19.30 -3.08 28.17
N ALA A 121 18.19 -3.49 28.79
CA ALA A 121 18.18 -3.97 30.17
C ALA A 121 19.00 -5.27 30.34
N VAL A 122 18.93 -6.19 29.37
CA VAL A 122 19.74 -7.43 29.36
C VAL A 122 21.22 -7.10 29.25
N LEU A 123 21.61 -6.22 28.34
CA LEU A 123 23.01 -5.83 28.16
C LEU A 123 23.58 -5.15 29.40
N GLU A 124 22.82 -4.25 30.02
CA GLU A 124 23.24 -3.59 31.27
C GLU A 124 23.32 -4.56 32.45
N HIS A 125 22.42 -5.55 32.50
CA HIS A 125 22.49 -6.60 33.51
C HIS A 125 23.76 -7.44 33.36
N GLN A 126 24.05 -7.92 32.14
CA GLN A 126 25.26 -8.70 31.85
C GLN A 126 26.54 -7.91 32.16
N ARG A 127 26.54 -6.61 31.87
CA ARG A 127 27.65 -5.72 32.23
C ARG A 127 27.89 -5.69 33.74
N ARG A 128 26.84 -5.47 34.53
CA ARG A 128 26.92 -5.44 36.00
C ARG A 128 27.34 -6.78 36.60
N GLU A 129 26.88 -7.89 36.04
CA GLU A 129 27.32 -9.23 36.47
C GLU A 129 28.80 -9.45 36.17
N GLY A 130 29.26 -9.03 34.99
CA GLY A 130 30.68 -9.07 34.62
C GLY A 130 31.55 -8.27 35.57
N ASP A 131 31.17 -7.03 35.87
CA ASP A 131 31.87 -6.17 36.82
C ASP A 131 31.93 -6.82 38.22
N ALA A 132 30.78 -7.29 38.74
CA ALA A 132 30.71 -7.91 40.05
C ALA A 132 31.53 -9.21 40.15
N PHE A 133 31.58 -10.00 39.08
CA PHE A 133 32.38 -11.21 39.02
C PHE A 133 33.89 -10.91 39.02
N LEU A 134 34.32 -9.89 38.26
CA LEU A 134 35.71 -9.45 38.28
C LEU A 134 36.09 -8.91 39.66
N ASP A 135 35.25 -8.07 40.26
CA ASP A 135 35.44 -7.57 41.62
C ASP A 135 35.59 -8.72 42.63
N ALA A 136 34.77 -9.76 42.53
CA ALA A 136 34.85 -10.93 43.41
C ALA A 136 36.13 -11.76 43.22
N ILE A 137 36.68 -11.83 42.01
CA ILE A 137 37.93 -12.54 41.71
C ILE A 137 39.16 -11.76 42.20
N TYR A 138 39.15 -10.43 42.01
CA TYR A 138 40.28 -9.56 42.32
C TYR A 138 40.23 -8.96 43.73
N ALA A 139 39.13 -9.14 44.47
CA ALA A 139 39.09 -8.94 45.91
C ALA A 139 39.99 -9.99 46.58
N GLU A 140 41.22 -9.61 46.94
CA GLU A 140 42.14 -10.50 47.66
C GLU A 140 41.52 -11.00 48.98
N PRO A 141 41.62 -12.30 49.30
CA PRO A 141 41.42 -12.76 50.67
C PRO A 141 42.63 -12.37 51.53
N GLY A 142 42.59 -11.16 52.11
CA GLY A 142 43.54 -10.63 53.11
C GLY A 142 44.38 -9.46 52.56
N GLY A 143 44.64 -8.34 53.25
CA GLY A 143 44.50 -7.90 54.65
C GLY A 143 44.91 -6.40 54.72
N PRO A 144 45.36 -5.80 55.84
CA PRO A 144 45.52 -6.30 57.23
C PRO A 144 44.29 -6.12 58.14
#